data_AF-A0A3D0MXR4-F1
#
_entry.id   AF-A0A3D0MXR4-F1
#
_cell.length_a   1.000
_cell.length_b   1.000
_cell.length_c   1.000
_cell.angle_alpha   90.00
_cell.angle_beta   90.00
_cell.angle_gamma   90.00
#
_symmetry.space_group_name_H-M   'P 1'
#
loop_
_entity.id
_entity.type
_entity.pdbx_description
1 polymer ?
#
loop_
_entity_poly.entity_id
_entity_poly.type
_entity_poly.pdbx_seq_one_letter_code
_entity_poly.pdbx_strand_id
1 'polypeptide(L)'
;MIVSSFFTYSKNIYSQEKILEVGEVLVYEVYYGFIKLGKVDFSVTDTYTEDNKKYYTAIAKIKSYEGVPFVELNYIFSTVMNLDKKEINTTKFYST
;
A
#
# COMPACT_ATOMS: atom_id res chain seq x y z
N MET A 1 12.16 -9.57 -41.50
CA MET A 1 12.07 -8.42 -40.60
C MET A 1 11.72 -8.96 -39.21
N ILE A 2 12.71 -9.11 -38.33
CA ILE A 2 12.48 -9.67 -36.98
C ILE A 2 12.34 -8.48 -36.04
N VAL A 3 11.14 -8.27 -35.50
CA VAL A 3 10.91 -7.27 -34.47
C VAL A 3 11.13 -7.95 -33.12
N SER A 4 12.29 -7.70 -32.50
CA SER A 4 12.60 -8.13 -31.15
C SER A 4 11.95 -7.16 -30.17
N SER A 5 10.82 -7.55 -29.58
CA SER A 5 10.20 -6.79 -28.48
C SER A 5 10.90 -7.12 -27.17
N PHE A 6 11.72 -6.20 -26.67
CA PHE A 6 12.27 -6.27 -25.32
C PHE A 6 11.20 -5.80 -24.33
N PHE A 7 10.64 -6.71 -23.53
CA PHE A 7 9.85 -6.35 -22.36
C PHE A 7 10.81 -6.07 -21.20
N THR A 8 11.01 -4.79 -20.88
CA THR A 8 11.72 -4.40 -19.67
C THR A 8 10.81 -4.59 -18.47
N TYR A 9 10.98 -5.69 -17.74
CA TYR A 9 10.33 -5.92 -16.46
C TYR A 9 11.11 -5.17 -15.37
N SER A 10 10.62 -4.00 -14.95
CA SER A 10 11.16 -3.30 -13.79
C SER A 10 10.58 -3.90 -12.52
N LYS A 11 11.36 -4.75 -11.84
CA LYS A 11 11.07 -5.18 -10.47
C LYS A 11 11.79 -4.24 -9.52
N ASN A 12 11.09 -3.25 -8.98
CA ASN A 12 11.59 -2.51 -7.82
C ASN A 12 11.54 -3.46 -6.62
N ILE A 13 12.66 -4.13 -6.34
CA ILE A 13 12.82 -4.99 -5.16
C ILE A 13 13.13 -4.07 -3.97
N TYR A 14 12.08 -3.65 -3.26
CA TYR A 14 12.26 -3.02 -1.96
C TYR A 14 12.77 -4.09 -0.98
N SER A 15 13.78 -3.76 -0.17
CA SER A 15 14.21 -4.62 0.93
C SER A 15 13.00 -4.89 1.82
N GLN A 16 12.73 -6.17 2.11
CA GLN A 16 11.64 -6.60 3.00
C GLN A 16 11.79 -6.06 4.43
N GLU A 17 12.94 -5.46 4.76
CA GLU A 17 13.22 -4.86 6.07
C GLU A 17 12.89 -3.36 6.14
N LYS A 18 12.57 -2.70 5.02
CA LYS A 18 12.29 -1.26 5.03
C LYS A 18 10.90 -1.00 5.64
N ILE A 19 10.90 -0.40 6.83
CA ILE A 19 9.70 0.18 7.44
C ILE A 19 9.43 1.52 6.73
N LEU A 20 8.19 1.74 6.27
CA LEU A 20 7.79 3.03 5.70
C LEU A 20 7.90 4.13 6.75
N GLU A 21 8.60 5.21 6.41
CA GLU A 21 8.70 6.38 7.27
C GLU A 21 7.47 7.29 7.14
N VAL A 22 7.21 8.12 8.15
CA VAL A 22 6.11 9.09 8.10
C VAL A 22 6.37 10.07 6.94
N GLY A 23 5.38 10.20 6.05
CA GLY A 23 5.49 11.01 4.83
C GLY A 23 5.90 10.23 3.58
N GLU A 24 6.35 8.97 3.71
CA GLU A 24 6.52 8.09 2.57
C GLU A 24 5.17 7.51 2.10
N VAL A 25 5.04 7.36 0.78
CA VAL A 25 3.89 6.72 0.16
C VAL A 25 4.37 5.59 -0.74
N LEU A 26 3.87 4.38 -0.48
CA LEU A 26 4.10 3.20 -1.30
C LEU A 26 2.88 2.96 -2.19
N VAL A 27 3.07 3.07 -3.50
CA VAL A 27 2.00 2.92 -4.50
C VAL A 27 2.15 1.60 -5.22
N TYR A 28 1.10 0.78 -5.19
CA TYR A 28 1.00 -0.46 -5.96
C TYR A 28 -0.07 -0.35 -7.03
N GLU A 29 0.28 -0.75 -8.24
CA GLU A 29 -0.65 -0.88 -9.37
C GLU A 29 -1.29 -2.27 -9.36
N VAL A 30 -2.62 -2.32 -9.50
CA VAL A 30 -3.39 -3.56 -9.53
C VAL A 30 -3.72 -3.91 -10.98
N TYR A 31 -3.39 -5.13 -11.38
CA TYR A 31 -3.62 -5.63 -12.74
C TYR A 31 -4.46 -6.90 -12.72
N TYR A 32 -5.24 -7.10 -13.78
CA TYR A 32 -5.80 -8.38 -14.16
C TYR A 32 -5.39 -8.71 -15.59
N GLY A 33 -4.43 -9.64 -15.72
CA GLY A 33 -3.73 -9.85 -16.98
C GLY A 33 -2.99 -8.58 -17.42
N PHE A 34 -3.32 -8.08 -18.62
CA PHE A 34 -2.75 -6.85 -19.19
C PHE A 34 -3.57 -5.59 -18.87
N ILE A 35 -4.69 -5.72 -18.17
CA ILE A 35 -5.60 -4.61 -17.86
C ILE A 35 -5.20 -3.98 -16.52
N LYS A 36 -4.97 -2.67 -16.51
CA LYS A 36 -4.79 -1.88 -15.29
C LYS A 36 -6.15 -1.62 -14.65
N LEU A 37 -6.34 -2.13 -13.43
CA LEU A 37 -7.62 -2.00 -12.72
C LEU A 37 -7.65 -0.78 -11.80
N GLY A 38 -6.50 -0.39 -11.25
CA GLY A 38 -6.43 0.69 -10.27
C GLY A 38 -5.13 0.66 -9.50
N LYS A 39 -5.14 1.30 -8.34
CA LYS A 39 -3.98 1.39 -7.46
C LYS A 39 -4.34 1.31 -5.99
N VAL A 40 -3.35 0.94 -5.18
CA VAL A 40 -3.38 1.00 -3.73
C VAL A 40 -2.23 1.89 -3.26
N ASP A 41 -2.56 2.99 -2.59
CA ASP A 41 -1.58 3.88 -1.98
C ASP A 41 -1.53 3.58 -0.47
N PHE A 42 -0.38 3.12 0.03
CA PHE A 42 -0.12 2.90 1.46
C PHE A 42 0.76 4.02 2.03
N SER A 43 0.43 4.53 3.20
CA SER A 43 1.23 5.54 3.88
C SER A 43 1.16 5.39 5.39
N VAL A 44 2.30 5.50 6.08
CA VAL A 44 2.32 5.74 7.53
C VAL A 44 2.13 7.24 7.74
N THR A 45 1.06 7.61 8.43
CA THR A 45 0.69 9.01 8.66
C THR A 45 1.24 9.56 9.97
N ASP A 46 1.49 8.68 10.95
CA ASP A 46 2.01 9.10 12.26
C ASP A 46 2.73 7.96 12.99
N THR A 47 3.58 8.31 13.95
CA THR A 47 4.26 7.38 14.86
C THR A 47 4.42 8.02 16.23
N TYR A 48 3.93 7.34 17.28
CA TYR A 48 3.97 7.85 18.65
C TYR A 48 4.24 6.74 19.67
N THR A 49 4.58 7.12 20.90
CA THR A 49 4.82 6.20 22.02
C THR A 49 3.83 6.47 23.14
N GLU A 50 3.17 5.43 23.63
CA GLU A 50 2.22 5.47 24.74
C GLU A 50 2.42 4.22 25.59
N ASP A 51 2.48 4.34 26.92
CA ASP A 51 2.74 3.22 27.85
C ASP A 51 3.96 2.35 27.48
N ASN A 52 5.07 2.99 27.08
CA ASN A 52 6.30 2.34 26.59
C ASN A 52 6.09 1.43 25.36
N LYS A 53 4.99 1.57 24.63
CA LYS A 53 4.71 0.87 23.37
C LYS A 53 4.74 1.86 22.21
N LYS A 54 5.36 1.44 21.10
CA LYS A 54 5.42 2.23 19.87
C LYS A 54 4.21 1.91 18.99
N TYR A 55 3.51 2.95 18.57
CA TYR A 55 2.34 2.90 17.72
C TYR A 55 2.60 3.58 16.37
N TYR A 56 1.92 3.08 15.36
CA TYR A 56 1.94 3.60 13.99
C TYR A 56 0.51 3.79 13.52
N THR A 57 0.22 4.95 12.97
CA THR A 57 -1.03 5.19 12.24
C THR A 57 -0.74 5.07 10.76
N ALA A 58 -1.54 4.29 10.04
CA ALA A 58 -1.39 4.10 8.61
C ALA A 58 -2.72 4.20 7.87
N ILE A 59 -2.65 4.59 6.60
CA ILE A 59 -3.79 4.66 5.69
C ILE A 59 -3.47 3.86 4.43
N ALA A 60 -4.45 3.12 3.93
CA ALA A 60 -4.45 2.51 2.61
C ALA A 60 -5.62 3.06 1.79
N LYS A 61 -5.35 3.61 0.60
CA LYS A 61 -6.37 4.12 -0.33
C LYS A 61 -6.44 3.23 -1.54
N ILE A 62 -7.58 2.62 -1.79
CA ILE A 62 -7.83 1.78 -2.97
C ILE A 62 -8.71 2.55 -3.93
N LYS A 63 -8.23 2.75 -5.15
CA LYS A 63 -8.99 3.44 -6.19
C LYS A 63 -8.91 2.68 -7.50
N SER A 64 -10.07 2.39 -8.12
CA SER A 64 -10.09 1.88 -9.50
C SER A 64 -9.86 3.01 -10.50
N TYR A 65 -9.32 2.66 -11.67
CA TYR A 65 -9.20 3.63 -12.76
C TYR A 65 -10.53 3.87 -13.45
N GLU A 66 -10.71 5.09 -13.95
CA GLU A 66 -11.89 5.44 -14.74
C GLU A 66 -11.95 4.56 -16.00
N GLY A 67 -13.16 4.13 -16.34
CA GLY A 67 -13.40 3.30 -17.53
C GLY A 67 -13.09 1.81 -17.34
N VAL A 68 -12.66 1.37 -16.15
CA VAL A 68 -12.57 -0.07 -15.84
C VAL A 68 -13.99 -0.64 -15.74
N PRO A 69 -14.36 -1.62 -16.59
CA PRO A 69 -15.69 -2.20 -16.57
C PRO A 69 -15.99 -2.88 -15.23
N PHE A 70 -17.24 -2.74 -14.76
CA PHE A 70 -17.83 -3.47 -13.63
C PHE A 70 -17.32 -3.13 -12.22
N VAL A 71 -16.36 -2.21 -12.06
CA VAL A 71 -15.79 -1.87 -10.74
C VAL A 71 -15.49 -0.37 -10.62
N GLU A 72 -16.27 0.31 -9.79
CA GLU A 72 -15.96 1.65 -9.27
C GLU A 72 -15.60 1.51 -7.79
N LEU A 73 -14.30 1.65 -7.47
CA LEU A 73 -13.77 1.52 -6.12
C LEU A 73 -13.12 2.83 -5.72
N ASN A 74 -13.49 3.32 -4.54
CA ASN A 74 -12.83 4.42 -3.86
C ASN A 74 -12.98 4.19 -2.35
N TYR A 75 -12.07 3.42 -1.79
CA TYR A 75 -12.08 3.04 -0.38
C TYR A 75 -10.86 3.60 0.34
N ILE A 76 -11.07 4.01 1.58
CA ILE A 76 -10.01 4.45 2.47
C ILE A 76 -10.06 3.58 3.73
N PHE A 77 -8.97 2.87 3.98
CA PHE A 77 -8.76 2.12 5.21
C PHE A 77 -7.77 2.87 6.08
N SER A 78 -8.06 2.99 7.37
CA SER A 78 -7.12 3.53 8.35
C SER A 78 -6.92 2.54 9.49
N THR A 79 -5.70 2.48 10.01
CA THR A 79 -5.34 1.55 11.08
C THR A 79 -4.41 2.21 12.09
N VAL A 80 -4.53 1.78 13.34
CA VAL A 80 -3.54 2.03 14.39
C VAL A 80 -2.96 0.68 14.76
N MET A 81 -1.63 0.57 14.68
CA MET A 81 -0.90 -0.65 14.93
C MET A 81 0.14 -0.44 16.02
N ASN A 82 0.42 -1.44 16.84
CA ASN A 82 1.53 -1.43 17.77
C ASN A 82 2.60 -2.45 17.39
N LEU A 83 3.86 -2.10 17.68
CA LEU A 83 4.98 -3.02 17.55
C LEU A 83 5.24 -3.69 18.90
N ASP A 84 5.02 -4.99 18.98
CA ASP A 84 5.33 -5.82 20.16
C ASP A 84 6.19 -7.00 19.73
N LYS A 85 7.33 -7.23 20.38
CA LYS A 85 8.26 -8.34 20.09
C LYS A 85 8.62 -8.53 18.60
N LYS A 86 8.74 -7.43 17.84
CA LYS A 86 8.97 -7.37 16.38
C LYS A 86 7.78 -7.76 15.51
N GLU A 87 6.60 -7.93 16.09
CA GLU A 87 5.35 -8.17 15.39
C GLU A 87 4.49 -6.91 15.40
N ILE A 88 3.85 -6.63 14.26
CA ILE A 88 2.90 -5.53 14.11
C ILE A 88 1.51 -6.10 14.39
N ASN A 89 0.84 -5.61 15.42
CA ASN A 89 -0.54 -6.00 15.74
C ASN A 89 -1.49 -4.82 15.47
N THR A 90 -2.66 -5.11 14.90
CA THR A 90 -3.69 -4.09 14.67
C THR A 90 -4.48 -3.86 15.95
N THR A 91 -4.56 -2.61 16.37
CA THR A 91 -5.34 -2.19 17.55
C THR A 91 -6.68 -1.61 17.15
N LYS A 92 -6.71 -0.77 16.10
CA LYS A 92 -7.92 -0.14 15.58
C LYS A 92 -7.90 -0.20 14.06
N PHE A 93 -9.06 -0.39 13.44
CA PHE A 93 -9.23 -0.42 11.99
C PHE A 93 -10.55 0.23 11.60
N TYR A 94 -10.51 1.09 10.59
CA TYR A 94 -11.67 1.79 10.06
C TYR A 94 -11.67 1.73 8.53
N SER A 95 -12.86 1.74 7.93
CA SER A 95 -13.06 1.77 6.48
C SER A 95 -14.13 2.78 6.13
N THR A 96 -13.86 3.60 5.12
CA THR A 96 -14.80 4.59 4.54
C THR A 96 -14.85 4.43 3.03
#